data_AF-A0A3D8S5K6-F1
#
_entry.id   AF-A0A3D8S5K6-F1
#
_cell.length_a   1.000
_cell.length_b   1.000
_cell.length_c   1.000
_cell.angle_alpha   90.00
_cell.angle_beta   90.00
_cell.angle_gamma   90.00
#
_symmetry.space_group_name_H-M   'P 1'
#
loop_
_entity.id
_entity.type
_entity.pdbx_description
1 polymer ?
#
loop_
_entity_poly.entity_id
_entity_poly.type
_entity_poly.pdbx_seq_one_letter_code
_entity_poly.pdbx_strand_id
1 'polypeptide(L)'
;MPDVPDDHEDYEIQILMNDNRKFGPFPASFLEIGDDQRLAILTWAMQKSPRETLRPFTPAPAKEISQKVKDFVLRIMKLDTRNRPTTRQPLGDAWFSEATPESMPVKSAAEGES
;
A
#
# COMPACT_ATOMS: atom_id res chain seq x y z
N MET A 1 -9.27 -8.02 7.09
CA MET A 1 -8.43 -9.13 7.57
C MET A 1 -9.21 -10.40 7.30
N PRO A 2 -8.58 -11.56 7.07
CA PRO A 2 -9.31 -12.82 6.95
C PRO A 2 -10.11 -13.12 8.22
N ASP A 3 -11.24 -13.78 8.06
CA ASP A 3 -12.10 -14.22 9.16
C ASP A 3 -11.67 -15.61 9.71
N VAL A 4 -10.61 -16.18 9.14
CA VAL A 4 -10.06 -17.50 9.48
C VAL A 4 -8.60 -17.39 9.97
N PRO A 5 -8.10 -18.37 10.76
CA PRO A 5 -6.69 -18.47 11.15
C PRO A 5 -5.75 -18.66 9.95
N ASP A 6 -4.45 -18.43 10.16
CA ASP A 6 -3.41 -18.47 9.12
C ASP A 6 -3.07 -19.87 8.61
N ASP A 7 -3.41 -20.92 9.35
CA ASP A 7 -3.29 -22.32 8.95
C ASP A 7 -4.51 -22.85 8.18
N HIS A 8 -5.56 -22.04 8.02
CA HIS A 8 -6.76 -22.43 7.28
C HIS A 8 -6.55 -22.35 5.76
N GLU A 9 -7.08 -23.32 5.00
CA GLU A 9 -6.90 -23.38 3.54
C GLU A 9 -7.40 -22.13 2.80
N ASP A 10 -8.49 -21.52 3.30
CA ASP A 10 -9.06 -20.28 2.73
C ASP A 10 -8.32 -18.99 3.14
N TYR A 11 -7.31 -19.06 4.01
CA TYR A 11 -6.66 -17.85 4.51
C TYR A 11 -6.06 -17.01 3.39
N GLU A 12 -5.27 -17.63 2.52
CA GLU A 12 -4.60 -16.96 1.39
C GLU A 12 -5.61 -16.38 0.40
N ILE A 13 -6.69 -17.10 0.11
CA ILE A 13 -7.69 -16.62 -0.85
C ILE A 13 -8.50 -15.45 -0.29
N GLN A 14 -8.76 -15.41 1.01
CA GLN A 14 -9.39 -14.26 1.67
C GLN A 14 -8.47 -13.03 1.66
N ILE A 15 -7.16 -13.21 1.81
CA ILE A 15 -6.19 -12.12 1.61
C ILE A 15 -6.29 -11.60 0.18
N LEU A 16 -6.23 -12.48 -0.82
CA LEU A 16 -6.27 -12.09 -2.22
C LEU A 16 -7.55 -11.31 -2.57
N MET A 17 -8.70 -11.77 -2.08
CA MET A 17 -9.99 -11.09 -2.26
C MET A 17 -10.01 -9.72 -1.60
N ASN A 18 -9.50 -9.63 -0.37
CA ASN A 18 -9.43 -8.37 0.36
C ASN A 18 -8.50 -7.36 -0.32
N ASP A 19 -7.40 -7.81 -0.92
CA ASP A 19 -6.47 -6.95 -1.66
C ASP A 19 -7.10 -6.48 -2.95
N ASN A 20 -7.74 -7.37 -3.72
CA ASN A 20 -8.49 -7.00 -4.91
C ASN A 20 -9.59 -5.97 -4.58
N ARG A 21 -10.26 -6.11 -3.44
CA ARG A 21 -11.28 -5.15 -3.01
C ARG A 21 -10.74 -3.74 -2.78
N LYS A 22 -9.52 -3.61 -2.25
CA LYS A 22 -8.92 -2.34 -1.82
C LYS A 22 -8.05 -1.68 -2.90
N PHE A 23 -7.30 -2.49 -3.62
CA PHE A 23 -6.26 -2.05 -4.56
C PHE A 23 -6.52 -2.54 -5.98
N GLY A 24 -7.55 -3.37 -6.18
CA GLY A 24 -7.88 -3.91 -7.47
C GLY A 24 -8.52 -2.87 -8.42
N PRO A 25 -8.73 -3.26 -9.69
CA PRO A 25 -8.43 -4.59 -10.24
C PRO A 25 -6.93 -4.89 -10.32
N PHE A 26 -6.57 -6.18 -10.36
CA PHE A 26 -5.17 -6.58 -10.56
C PHE A 26 -4.64 -6.03 -11.91
N PRO A 27 -3.41 -5.48 -11.93
CA PRO A 27 -2.89 -4.82 -13.13
C PRO A 27 -2.44 -5.84 -14.18
N ALA A 28 -2.52 -5.45 -15.46
CA ALA A 28 -2.12 -6.27 -16.59
C ALA A 28 -0.65 -6.70 -16.56
N SER A 29 0.21 -5.97 -15.84
CA SER A 29 1.62 -6.31 -15.65
C SER A 29 1.82 -7.70 -15.02
N PHE A 30 0.82 -8.27 -14.34
CA PHE A 30 0.90 -9.63 -13.80
C PHE A 30 0.94 -10.70 -14.89
N LEU A 31 0.51 -10.40 -16.13
CA LEU A 31 0.65 -11.30 -17.28
C LEU A 31 2.12 -11.63 -17.60
N GLU A 32 3.05 -10.76 -17.20
CA GLU A 32 4.49 -10.95 -17.44
C GLU A 32 5.14 -11.94 -16.47
N ILE A 33 4.49 -12.22 -15.32
CA ILE A 33 5.07 -12.99 -14.21
C ILE A 33 4.20 -14.16 -13.75
N GLY A 34 2.92 -14.20 -14.15
CA GLY A 34 1.98 -15.24 -13.79
C GLY A 34 1.98 -16.40 -14.79
N ASP A 35 1.92 -17.62 -14.28
CA ASP A 35 1.53 -18.80 -15.06
C ASP A 35 0.00 -18.88 -15.21
N ASP A 36 -0.47 -19.77 -16.08
CA ASP A 36 -1.89 -19.92 -16.41
C ASP A 36 -2.77 -20.14 -15.16
N GLN A 37 -2.29 -20.93 -14.20
CA GLN A 37 -3.04 -21.21 -12.98
C GLN A 37 -3.18 -19.95 -12.11
N ARG A 38 -2.09 -19.21 -11.89
CA ARG A 38 -2.11 -17.95 -11.13
C ARG A 38 -2.98 -16.91 -11.83
N LEU A 39 -2.86 -16.77 -13.14
CA LEU A 39 -3.68 -15.83 -13.92
C LEU A 39 -5.17 -16.19 -13.87
N ALA A 40 -5.51 -17.48 -13.87
CA ALA A 40 -6.89 -17.93 -13.68
C ALA A 40 -7.43 -17.56 -12.29
N ILE A 41 -6.63 -17.71 -11.23
CA ILE A 41 -7.02 -17.32 -9.86
C ILE A 41 -7.25 -15.80 -9.76
N LEU A 42 -6.36 -14.98 -10.32
CA LEU A 42 -6.52 -13.52 -10.34
C LEU A 42 -7.78 -13.09 -11.11
N THR A 43 -8.01 -13.73 -12.26
CA THR A 43 -9.20 -13.50 -13.08
C THR A 43 -10.47 -13.86 -12.31
N TRP A 44 -10.48 -15.02 -11.64
CA TRP A 44 -11.59 -15.45 -10.79
C TRP A 44 -11.82 -14.46 -9.64
N ALA A 45 -10.76 -13.98 -8.98
CA ALA A 45 -10.88 -13.00 -7.90
C ALA A 45 -11.51 -11.68 -8.36
N MET A 46 -11.12 -11.19 -9.54
CA MET A 46 -11.73 -10.00 -10.15
C MET A 46 -13.19 -10.23 -10.51
N GLN A 47 -13.56 -11.40 -11.03
CA GLN A 47 -14.96 -11.74 -11.34
C GLN A 47 -15.83 -11.85 -10.08
N LYS A 48 -15.27 -12.37 -8.97
CA LYS A 48 -15.96 -12.49 -7.68
C LYS A 48 -16.05 -11.18 -6.90
N SER A 49 -15.33 -10.15 -7.33
CA SER A 49 -15.42 -8.81 -6.76
C SER A 49 -15.88 -7.79 -7.83
N PRO A 50 -17.18 -7.77 -8.19
CA PRO A 50 -17.73 -6.76 -9.09
C PRO A 50 -17.37 -5.34 -8.63
N ARG A 51 -17.36 -4.38 -9.56
CA ARG A 51 -16.93 -2.99 -9.28
C ARG A 51 -17.68 -2.36 -8.12
N GLU A 52 -18.94 -2.75 -7.91
CA GLU A 52 -19.83 -2.29 -6.85
C GLU A 52 -19.41 -2.79 -5.46
N THR A 53 -18.65 -3.89 -5.40
CA THR A 53 -18.14 -4.48 -4.16
C THR A 53 -16.75 -3.98 -3.78
N LEU A 54 -16.05 -3.38 -4.75
CA LEU A 54 -14.76 -2.75 -4.53
C LEU A 54 -14.93 -1.63 -3.51
N ARG A 55 -13.99 -1.59 -2.57
CA ARG A 55 -13.85 -0.51 -1.59
C ARG A 55 -12.45 0.01 -1.81
N PRO A 56 -12.23 0.84 -2.87
CA PRO A 56 -10.92 1.41 -3.12
C PRO A 56 -10.37 1.97 -1.82
N PHE A 57 -9.06 1.86 -1.61
CA PHE A 57 -8.42 2.50 -0.48
C PHE A 57 -8.65 4.02 -0.55
N THR A 58 -9.80 4.45 -0.01
CA THR A 58 -10.17 5.83 0.13
C THR A 58 -9.43 6.32 1.36
N PRO A 59 -8.57 7.31 1.22
CA PRO A 59 -7.94 7.90 2.38
C PRO A 59 -9.02 8.41 3.32
N ALA A 60 -8.75 8.37 4.62
CA ALA A 60 -9.64 8.91 5.64
C ALA A 60 -10.15 10.32 5.26
N PRO A 61 -11.35 10.72 5.72
CA PRO A 61 -11.90 12.04 5.41
C PRO A 61 -10.88 13.15 5.68
N ALA A 62 -10.93 14.25 4.93
CA ALA A 62 -9.90 15.30 4.96
C ALA A 62 -9.63 15.90 6.37
N LYS A 63 -10.55 15.69 7.31
CA LYS A 63 -10.39 16.03 8.73
C LYS A 63 -9.30 15.22 9.44
N GLU A 64 -9.02 14.01 8.98
CA GLU A 64 -8.10 13.06 9.61
C GLU A 64 -6.75 12.96 8.86
N ILE A 65 -6.75 13.14 7.53
CA ILE A 65 -5.54 13.03 6.70
C ILE A 65 -5.50 14.19 5.69
N SER A 66 -4.40 14.94 5.66
CA SER A 66 -4.17 16.02 4.70
C SER A 66 -3.97 15.46 3.28
N GLN A 67 -4.33 16.23 2.25
CA GLN A 67 -4.22 15.77 0.85
C GLN A 67 -2.80 15.31 0.49
N LYS A 68 -1.76 15.97 1.02
CA LYS A 68 -0.36 15.59 0.78
C LYS A 68 -0.02 14.18 1.25
N VAL A 69 -0.51 13.79 2.43
CA VAL A 69 -0.33 12.43 2.96
C VAL A 69 -1.07 11.42 2.08
N LYS A 70 -2.26 11.77 1.57
CA LYS A 70 -3.02 10.91 0.65
C LYS A 70 -2.23 10.64 -0.63
N ASP A 71 -1.71 11.70 -1.23
CA ASP A 71 -0.95 11.62 -2.48
C ASP A 71 0.34 10.80 -2.28
N PHE A 72 1.03 11.00 -1.15
CA PHE A 72 2.21 10.23 -0.77
C PHE A 72 1.90 8.74 -0.60
N VAL A 73 0.86 8.38 0.16
CA VAL A 73 0.47 6.98 0.40
C VAL A 73 0.07 6.30 -0.91
N LEU A 74 -0.75 6.94 -1.74
CA LEU A 74 -1.17 6.40 -3.05
C LEU A 74 0.00 6.25 -4.03
N ARG A 75 1.08 7.03 -3.86
CA ARG A 75 2.31 6.89 -4.64
C ARG A 75 3.10 5.64 -4.24
N ILE A 76 3.24 5.36 -2.94
CA ILE A 76 4.08 4.24 -2.46
C ILE A 76 3.33 2.90 -2.38
N MET A 77 2.01 2.92 -2.16
CA MET A 77 1.18 1.72 -2.05
C MET A 77 0.64 1.28 -3.41
N LYS A 78 1.51 0.70 -4.24
CA LYS A 78 1.12 0.05 -5.50
C LYS A 78 0.90 -1.46 -5.31
N LEU A 79 -0.14 -1.98 -5.95
CA LEU A 79 -0.47 -3.41 -5.94
C LEU A 79 0.64 -4.25 -6.60
N ASP A 80 1.11 -3.83 -7.78
CA ASP A 80 2.35 -4.35 -8.35
C ASP A 80 3.55 -3.71 -7.65
N THR A 81 4.33 -4.54 -6.94
CA THR A 81 5.51 -4.11 -6.20
C THR A 81 6.60 -3.55 -7.12
N ARG A 82 6.67 -3.97 -8.38
CA ARG A 82 7.65 -3.48 -9.37
C ARG A 82 7.41 -2.02 -9.76
N ASN A 83 6.18 -1.54 -9.57
CA ASN A 83 5.78 -0.15 -9.82
C ASN A 83 5.96 0.75 -8.59
N ARG A 84 6.39 0.20 -7.45
CA ARG A 84 6.65 1.01 -6.26
C ARG A 84 7.93 1.82 -6.46
N PRO A 85 7.95 3.08 -6.00
CA PRO A 85 9.17 3.88 -6.04
C PRO A 85 10.26 3.24 -5.15
N THR A 86 11.51 3.38 -5.57
CA THR A 86 12.67 2.98 -4.76
C THR A 86 12.73 3.80 -3.49
N THR A 87 13.27 3.27 -2.38
CA THR A 87 13.29 3.94 -1.06
C THR A 87 13.84 5.37 -1.11
N ARG A 88 14.78 5.67 -2.00
CA ARG A 88 15.35 7.02 -2.16
C ARG A 88 14.33 8.05 -2.65
N GLN A 89 13.34 7.64 -3.45
CA GLN A 89 12.36 8.54 -4.04
C GLN A 89 11.31 9.04 -3.02
N PRO A 90 10.68 8.20 -2.17
CA PRO A 90 9.81 8.68 -1.09
C PRO A 90 10.56 9.50 -0.05
N LEU A 91 11.80 9.14 0.30
CA LEU A 91 12.58 9.89 1.30
C LEU A 91 12.92 11.33 0.86
N GLY A 92 12.99 11.58 -0.45
CA GLY A 92 13.17 12.92 -1.02
C GLY A 92 11.86 13.66 -1.30
N ASP A 93 10.71 13.13 -0.88
CA ASP A 93 9.41 13.78 -1.08
C ASP A 93 9.29 15.03 -0.20
N ALA A 94 8.70 16.09 -0.76
CA ALA A 94 8.51 17.36 -0.07
C ALA A 94 7.69 17.18 1.23
N TRP A 95 6.85 16.14 1.31
CA TRP A 95 6.13 15.80 2.53
C TRP A 95 7.05 15.60 3.75
N PHE A 96 8.25 15.02 3.57
CA PHE A 96 9.22 14.86 4.67
C PHE A 96 9.95 16.15 5.06
N SER A 97 9.94 17.16 4.19
CA SER A 97 10.64 18.43 4.40
C SER A 97 9.74 19.50 5.05
N GLU A 98 8.47 19.19 5.27
CA GLU A 98 7.55 20.09 5.97
C GLU A 98 7.85 20.05 7.48
N ALA A 99 8.47 21.12 7.98
CA ALA A 99 8.67 21.30 9.40
C ALA A 99 7.30 21.28 10.10
N THR A 100 7.08 20.26 10.93
CA THR A 100 5.99 20.31 11.91
C THR A 100 6.39 21.28 13.03
N PRO A 101 5.45 21.94 13.70
CA PRO A 101 5.73 22.79 14.86
C PRO A 101 6.47 22.06 16.00
N GLU A 102 6.47 20.72 15.98
CA GLU A 102 7.16 19.84 16.93
C GLU A 102 8.52 19.34 16.44
N SER A 103 9.12 19.92 15.40
CA SER A 103 10.50 19.63 15.03
C SER A 103 11.46 20.11 16.13
N MET A 104 11.61 19.30 17.18
CA MET A 104 12.58 19.55 18.24
C MET A 104 13.99 19.41 17.65
N PRO A 105 14.88 20.38 17.85
CA PRO A 105 16.27 20.19 17.48
C PRO A 105 16.86 19.08 18.35
N VAL A 106 17.32 18.01 17.71
CA VAL A 106 18.16 17.00 18.35
C VAL A 106 19.45 17.71 18.74
N LYS A 107 19.65 17.95 20.05
CA LYS A 107 20.92 18.50 20.55
C LYS A 107 22.01 17.48 20.25
N SER A 108 22.98 17.88 19.42
CA SER A 108 24.24 17.15 19.27
C SER A 108 24.93 17.12 20.62
N ALA A 109 25.21 15.91 21.13
CA ALA A 109 26.13 15.75 22.26
C ALA A 109 27.52 16.15 21.75
N ALA A 110 27.96 17.34 22.12
CA ALA A 110 29.35 17.75 21.92
C ALA A 110 30.22 16.88 22.81
N GLU A 111 31.20 16.25 22.19
CA GLU A 111 32.37 15.64 22.81
C GLU A 111 32.99 16.63 23.80
N GLY A 112 33.29 16.12 24.99
CA GLY A 112 34.01 16.83 26.04
C GLY A 112 34.96 15.85 26.70
N GLU A 113 36.09 15.63 26.03
CA GLU A 113 37.33 15.14 26.63
C GLU A 113 37.70 16.00 27.85
N SER A 114 38.02 15.35 28.96
CA SER A 114 39.04 15.77 29.93
C SER A 114 39.51 14.57 30.73
#